data_AF-A0A3L7ADI2-F1
#
_entry.id   AF-A0A3L7ADI2-F1
#
_cell.length_a   1.000
_cell.length_b   1.000
_cell.length_c   1.000
_cell.angle_alpha   90.00
_cell.angle_beta   90.00
_cell.angle_gamma   90.00
#
_symmetry.space_group_name_H-M   'P 1'
#
loop_
_entity.id
_entity.type
_entity.pdbx_description
1 polymer ?
#
loop_
_entity_poly.entity_id
_entity_poly.type
_entity_poly.pdbx_seq_one_letter_code
_entity_poly.pdbx_strand_id
1 'polypeptide(L)'
;MVSNNITVGVGNLAHTKLTEWSNMIYIRRVRVAYPGTRNEHITDVQYSDGTGGILKAVTRASMVEYIDNGNSVRTHNDHTGAQAEVITRSNGVRYLTTIANERESDNLLALPRFQ
;
A
#
# COMPACT_ATOMS: atom_id res chain seq x y z
N MET A 1 45.69 -6.68 15.17
CA MET A 1 44.22 -6.56 15.02
C MET A 1 44.02 -5.29 14.20
N VAL A 2 43.82 -5.45 12.89
CA VAL A 2 43.99 -4.33 11.94
C VAL A 2 42.62 -3.75 11.63
N SER A 3 42.42 -2.48 12.02
CA SER A 3 41.35 -1.62 11.56
C SER A 3 41.57 -1.28 10.09
N ASN A 4 40.57 -1.48 9.24
CA ASN A 4 40.61 -1.00 7.86
C ASN A 4 39.76 0.26 7.72
N ASN A 5 40.44 1.41 7.68
CA ASN A 5 39.91 2.65 7.14
C ASN A 5 39.90 2.54 5.60
N ILE A 6 38.75 2.79 4.96
CA ILE A 6 38.71 3.14 3.54
C ILE A 6 38.27 4.59 3.41
N THR A 7 39.25 5.43 3.07
CA THR A 7 39.11 6.79 2.58
C THR A 7 38.28 6.80 1.29
N VAL A 8 37.13 7.47 1.28
CA VAL A 8 36.42 7.81 0.04
C VAL A 8 36.77 9.23 -0.38
N GLY A 9 37.63 9.32 -1.40
CA GLY A 9 37.92 10.53 -2.13
C GLY A 9 36.72 10.95 -2.98
N VAL A 10 36.47 12.26 -2.98
CA VAL A 10 35.47 12.99 -3.76
C VAL A 10 35.53 12.70 -5.26
N GLY A 11 34.40 12.27 -5.83
CA GLY A 11 34.20 12.10 -7.27
C GLY A 11 32.76 11.69 -7.57
N ASN A 12 31.94 12.68 -7.94
CA ASN A 12 30.53 12.51 -8.29
C ASN A 12 30.38 11.67 -9.58
N LEU A 13 30.05 10.38 -9.47
CA LEU A 13 29.56 9.57 -10.59
C LEU A 13 28.51 8.58 -10.08
N ALA A 14 27.31 8.75 -10.61
CA ALA A 14 26.11 7.97 -10.39
C ALA A 14 26.37 6.46 -10.23
N HIS A 15 26.00 5.93 -9.06
CA HIS A 15 25.58 4.53 -8.92
C HIS A 15 24.31 4.46 -8.07
N THR A 16 23.34 5.31 -8.42
CA THR A 16 21.96 5.23 -7.94
C THR A 16 21.30 3.99 -8.54
N LYS A 17 21.60 2.80 -7.99
CA LYS A 17 20.90 1.56 -8.41
C LYS A 17 20.92 0.41 -7.39
N LEU A 18 21.03 0.70 -6.09
CA LEU A 18 20.95 -0.34 -5.05
C LEU A 18 19.84 -0.16 -4.03
N THR A 19 18.99 0.85 -4.17
CA THR A 19 17.72 0.89 -3.45
C THR A 19 16.72 1.81 -4.15
N GLU A 20 15.94 1.26 -5.09
CA GLU A 20 14.57 1.73 -5.21
C GLU A 20 13.86 1.28 -3.91
N TRP A 21 13.97 2.08 -2.85
CA TRP A 21 13.00 2.02 -1.75
C TRP A 21 11.68 2.55 -2.32
N SER A 22 11.02 1.75 -3.16
CA SER A 22 9.59 1.93 -3.30
C SER A 22 9.04 1.65 -1.91
N ASN A 23 8.70 2.72 -1.17
CA ASN A 23 8.16 2.66 0.18
C ASN A 23 6.74 2.11 0.10
N MET A 24 6.63 0.84 -0.30
CA MET A 24 5.37 0.20 -0.58
C MET A 24 4.67 -0.09 0.73
N ILE A 25 3.49 0.48 0.88
CA ILE A 25 2.65 0.28 2.05
C ILE A 25 1.61 -0.80 1.79
N TYR A 26 1.15 -1.42 2.87
CA TYR A 26 0.20 -2.52 2.81
C TYR A 26 -1.08 -2.17 3.54
N ILE A 27 -2.20 -2.12 2.83
CA ILE A 27 -3.53 -2.05 3.44
C ILE A 27 -3.86 -3.41 4.05
N ARG A 28 -4.18 -3.41 5.34
CA ARG A 28 -4.39 -4.63 6.12
C ARG A 28 -5.79 -4.72 6.70
N ARG A 29 -6.48 -3.59 6.86
CA ARG A 29 -7.88 -3.56 7.30
C ARG A 29 -8.64 -2.44 6.59
N VAL A 30 -9.95 -2.60 6.47
CA VAL A 30 -10.84 -1.62 5.85
C VAL A 30 -12.00 -1.26 6.78
N ARG A 31 -12.46 -0.01 6.71
CA ARG A 31 -13.76 0.40 7.22
C ARG A 31 -14.68 0.62 6.04
N VAL A 32 -15.89 0.07 6.11
CA VAL A 32 -16.90 0.18 5.07
C VAL A 32 -18.13 0.83 5.69
N ALA A 33 -18.64 1.90 5.08
CA ALA A 33 -19.88 2.54 5.54
C ALA A 33 -21.03 1.53 5.47
N TYR A 34 -21.81 1.38 6.55
CA TYR A 34 -22.99 0.52 6.56
C TYR A 34 -24.14 1.16 5.75
N PRO A 35 -24.92 0.40 4.94
CA PRO A 35 -24.90 -1.07 4.72
C PRO A 35 -24.02 -1.53 3.54
N GLY A 36 -22.97 -0.77 3.21
CA GLY A 36 -22.16 -0.97 2.02
C GLY A 36 -21.44 -2.32 1.93
N THR A 37 -21.44 -2.90 0.73
CA THR A 37 -20.85 -4.22 0.41
C THR A 37 -19.86 -4.19 -0.76
N ARG A 38 -19.47 -3.00 -1.23
CA ARG A 38 -18.66 -2.80 -2.43
C ARG A 38 -17.44 -1.96 -2.08
N ASN A 39 -16.39 -2.07 -2.89
CA ASN A 39 -15.15 -1.29 -2.73
C ASN A 39 -15.40 0.23 -2.64
N GLU A 40 -16.39 0.74 -3.39
CA GLU A 40 -16.84 2.14 -3.37
C GLU A 40 -17.39 2.62 -2.02
N HIS A 41 -17.75 1.70 -1.12
CA HIS A 41 -18.26 2.00 0.21
C HIS A 41 -17.17 2.02 1.28
N ILE A 42 -15.91 1.73 0.93
CA ILE A 42 -14.77 1.87 1.86
C ILE A 42 -14.63 3.35 2.22
N THR A 43 -14.57 3.67 3.52
CA THR A 43 -14.38 5.05 4.00
C THR A 43 -12.96 5.29 4.47
N ASP A 44 -12.36 4.30 5.12
CA ASP A 44 -11.04 4.38 5.74
C ASP A 44 -10.29 3.06 5.55
N VAL A 45 -8.98 3.15 5.58
CA VAL A 45 -8.08 2.00 5.52
C VAL A 45 -7.05 2.08 6.63
N GLN A 46 -6.66 0.93 7.18
CA GLN A 46 -5.48 0.82 8.03
C GLN A 46 -4.36 0.14 7.26
N TYR A 47 -3.18 0.76 7.29
CA TYR A 47 -1.99 0.30 6.58
C TYR A 47 -0.75 0.26 7.47
N SER A 48 0.28 -0.44 7.02
CA SER A 48 1.62 -0.42 7.62
C SER A 48 2.71 -0.31 6.56
N ASP A 49 3.88 0.16 7.00
CA ASP A 49 5.12 0.14 6.22
C ASP A 49 5.65 -1.32 6.27
N GLY A 50 5.34 -2.11 5.24
CA GLY A 50 5.55 -3.57 5.25
C GLY A 50 4.33 -4.39 5.66
N THR A 51 4.47 -5.73 5.59
CA THR A 51 3.42 -6.71 5.94
C THR A 51 3.22 -6.88 7.45
N GLY A 52 4.15 -6.36 8.26
CA GLY A 52 4.05 -6.31 9.71
C GLY A 52 4.15 -4.86 10.24
N GLY A 53 4.03 -4.70 11.55
CA GLY A 53 4.25 -3.41 12.21
C GLY A 53 2.97 -2.66 12.59
N ILE A 54 3.18 -1.40 12.99
CA ILE A 54 2.14 -0.53 13.54
C ILE A 54 1.18 -0.10 12.43
N LEU A 55 -0.12 -0.26 12.69
CA LEU A 55 -1.17 0.18 11.80
C LEU A 55 -1.42 1.69 11.95
N LYS A 56 -1.45 2.39 10.81
CA LYS A 56 -1.85 3.79 10.66
C LYS A 56 -3.18 3.83 9.92
N ALA A 57 -4.08 4.73 10.31
CA ALA A 57 -5.39 4.89 9.65
C ALA A 57 -5.41 6.15 8.79
N VAL A 58 -5.97 6.04 7.58
CA VAL A 58 -6.21 7.18 6.68
C VAL A 58 -7.55 7.02 5.97
N THR A 59 -8.11 8.14 5.52
CA THR A 59 -9.32 8.14 4.71
C THR A 59 -9.05 7.51 3.34
N ARG A 60 -10.11 7.02 2.69
CA ARG A 60 -10.06 6.58 1.28
C ARG A 60 -9.49 7.68 0.38
N ALA A 61 -9.92 8.92 0.57
CA ALA A 61 -9.49 10.05 -0.25
C ALA A 61 -7.98 10.28 -0.17
N SER A 62 -7.41 10.24 1.03
CA SER A 62 -5.95 10.37 1.23
C SER A 62 -5.18 9.21 0.62
N MET A 63 -5.70 7.98 0.68
CA MET A 63 -5.05 6.83 0.05
C MET A 63 -5.14 6.88 -1.48
N VAL A 64 -6.25 7.36 -2.03
CA VAL A 64 -6.40 7.62 -3.47
C VAL A 64 -5.37 8.64 -3.92
N GLU A 65 -5.25 9.76 -3.23
CA GLU A 65 -4.25 10.80 -3.54
C GLU A 65 -2.82 10.24 -3.47
N TYR A 66 -2.54 9.39 -2.48
CA TYR A 66 -1.23 8.72 -2.35
C TYR A 66 -0.91 7.86 -3.58
N ILE A 67 -1.86 7.06 -4.07
CA ILE A 67 -1.68 6.21 -5.26
C ILE A 67 -1.60 7.08 -6.54
N ASP A 68 -2.48 8.08 -6.67
CA ASP A 68 -2.50 8.98 -7.83
C ASP A 68 -1.19 9.79 -7.96
N ASN A 69 -0.46 10.00 -6.85
CA ASN A 69 0.89 10.57 -6.83
C ASN A 69 2.01 9.58 -7.23
N GLY A 70 1.65 8.37 -7.69
CA GLY A 70 2.58 7.36 -8.21
C GLY A 70 3.14 6.39 -7.17
N ASN A 71 2.60 6.39 -5.94
CA ASN A 71 3.07 5.47 -4.91
C ASN A 71 2.38 4.10 -5.02
N SER A 72 3.15 3.04 -4.81
CA SER A 72 2.64 1.66 -4.86
C SER A 72 1.99 1.24 -3.55
N VAL A 73 0.82 0.60 -3.64
CA VAL A 73 0.06 0.08 -2.50
C VAL A 73 -0.39 -1.34 -2.80
N ARG A 74 -0.30 -2.23 -1.81
CA ARG A 74 -0.87 -3.57 -1.89
C ARG A 74 -1.79 -3.86 -0.72
N THR A 75 -2.66 -4.85 -0.86
CA THR A 75 -3.30 -5.48 0.30
C THR A 75 -2.38 -6.52 0.92
N HIS A 76 -2.53 -6.76 2.21
CA HIS A 76 -1.99 -7.94 2.87
C HIS A 76 -3.01 -8.49 3.86
N ASN A 77 -3.46 -9.72 3.63
CA ASN A 77 -4.34 -10.43 4.53
C ASN A 77 -3.52 -11.31 5.48
N ASP A 78 -3.42 -10.91 6.75
CA ASP A 78 -2.63 -11.61 7.77
C ASP A 78 -3.07 -13.07 8.01
N HIS A 79 -4.31 -13.43 7.71
CA HIS A 79 -4.84 -14.79 7.94
C HIS A 79 -4.50 -15.76 6.82
N THR A 80 -4.41 -15.26 5.58
CA THR A 80 -4.23 -16.10 4.37
C THR A 80 -2.89 -15.88 3.69
N GLY A 81 -2.17 -14.81 4.03
CA GLY A 81 -0.96 -14.36 3.34
C GLY A 81 -1.23 -13.72 1.98
N ALA A 82 -2.49 -13.66 1.53
CA ALA A 82 -2.85 -13.13 0.23
C ALA A 82 -2.50 -11.64 0.09
N GLN A 83 -1.99 -11.26 -1.08
CA GLN A 83 -1.64 -9.89 -1.43
C GLN A 83 -2.09 -9.57 -2.85
N ALA A 84 -2.63 -8.38 -3.06
CA ALA A 84 -3.02 -7.88 -4.37
C ALA A 84 -2.61 -6.43 -4.55
N GLU A 85 -2.37 -6.00 -5.78
CA GLU A 85 -2.12 -4.59 -6.09
C GLU A 85 -3.40 -3.77 -5.90
N VAL A 86 -3.26 -2.61 -5.26
CA VAL A 86 -4.36 -1.66 -5.07
C VAL A 86 -4.23 -0.54 -6.09
N ILE A 87 -5.31 -0.30 -6.81
CA ILE A 87 -5.41 0.75 -7.83
C ILE A 87 -6.60 1.67 -7.53
N THR A 88 -6.63 2.83 -8.20
CA THR A 88 -7.74 3.78 -8.13
C THR A 88 -8.66 3.60 -9.35
N ARG A 89 -9.97 3.70 -9.13
CA ARG A 89 -11.02 3.73 -10.16
C ARG A 89 -12.01 4.84 -9.85
N SER A 90 -12.87 5.17 -10.81
CA SER A 90 -13.94 6.17 -10.64
C SER A 90 -15.25 5.69 -11.24
N ASN A 91 -16.35 5.88 -10.51
CA ASN A 91 -17.73 5.72 -10.99
C ASN A 91 -18.60 6.92 -10.61
N GLY A 92 -18.01 8.11 -10.63
CA GLY A 92 -18.57 9.37 -10.11
C GLY A 92 -17.76 9.88 -8.92
N VAL A 93 -17.27 8.97 -8.08
CA VAL A 93 -16.30 9.25 -7.00
C VAL A 93 -15.13 8.28 -7.12
N ARG A 94 -13.90 8.75 -6.84
CA ARG A 94 -12.73 7.88 -6.83
C ARG A 94 -12.77 6.90 -5.65
N TYR A 95 -12.41 5.65 -5.91
CA TYR A 95 -12.34 4.58 -4.91
C TYR A 95 -11.17 3.63 -5.15
N LEU A 96 -10.86 2.83 -4.12
CA LEU A 96 -9.80 1.83 -4.13
C LEU A 96 -10.36 0.50 -4.61
N THR A 97 -9.70 -0.18 -5.53
CA THR A 97 -10.00 -1.56 -5.91
C THR A 97 -8.71 -2.36 -6.03
N THR A 98 -8.80 -3.67 -6.16
CA THR A 98 -7.63 -4.54 -6.31
C THR A 98 -7.63 -5.26 -7.65
N ILE A 99 -6.47 -5.37 -8.29
CA ILE A 99 -6.27 -6.23 -9.45
C ILE A 99 -5.59 -7.53 -9.00
N ALA A 100 -6.15 -8.66 -9.43
CA ALA A 100 -5.53 -9.98 -9.32
C ALA A 100 -5.71 -10.70 -10.65
N ASN A 101 -4.62 -11.23 -11.22
CA ASN A 101 -4.63 -11.85 -12.55
C ASN A 101 -5.32 -10.95 -13.60
N GLU A 102 -4.96 -9.65 -13.63
CA GLU A 102 -5.50 -8.65 -14.56
C GLU A 102 -6.99 -8.34 -14.43
N ARG A 103 -7.68 -8.92 -13.43
CA ARG A 103 -9.10 -8.70 -13.17
C ARG A 103 -9.32 -7.99 -11.84
N GLU A 104 -10.30 -7.09 -11.82
CA GLU A 104 -10.76 -6.50 -10.56
C GLU A 104 -11.26 -7.59 -9.61
N SER A 105 -10.92 -7.43 -8.34
CA SER A 105 -11.17 -8.41 -7.29
C SER A 105 -11.62 -7.73 -6.00
N ASP A 106 -12.25 -8.52 -5.14
CA ASP A 106 -12.78 -8.09 -3.84
C ASP A 106 -11.77 -8.29 -2.69
N ASN A 107 -10.46 -8.36 -2.99
CA ASN A 107 -9.44 -8.64 -1.98
C ASN A 107 -9.41 -7.60 -0.86
N LEU A 108 -9.77 -6.33 -1.15
CA LEU A 108 -9.97 -5.31 -0.12
C LEU A 108 -11.12 -5.64 0.84
N LEU A 109 -12.23 -6.19 0.34
CA LEU A 109 -13.39 -6.56 1.15
C LEU A 109 -13.17 -7.85 1.95
N ALA A 110 -12.22 -8.68 1.53
CA ALA A 110 -11.78 -9.87 2.25
C ALA A 110 -10.85 -9.56 3.45
N LEU A 111 -10.41 -8.31 3.61
CA LEU A 111 -9.62 -7.90 4.76
C LEU A 111 -10.49 -7.78 6.01
N PRO A 112 -9.91 -7.97 7.22
CA PRO A 112 -10.59 -7.68 8.46
C PRO A 112 -11.14 -6.25 8.50
N ARG A 113 -12.31 -6.09 9.13
CA ARG A 113 -12.94 -4.77 9.31
C ARG A 113 -12.52 -4.13 10.62
N PHE A 114 -12.39 -2.81 10.63
CA PHE A 114 -12.23 -2.03 11.86
C PHE A 114 -13.38 -1.02 12.00
N GLN A 115 -13.73 -0.71 13.25
CA GLN A 115 -14.78 0.25 13.60
C GLN A 115 -14.22 1.65 13.76
#